data_AF-A0A817LTT6-F1
#
_entry.id   AF-A0A817LTT6-F1
#
_cell.length_a   1.000
_cell.length_b   1.000
_cell.length_c   1.000
_cell.angle_alpha   90.00
_cell.angle_beta   90.00
_cell.angle_gamma   90.00
#
_symmetry.space_group_name_H-M   'P 1'
#
loop_
_entity.id
_entity.type
_entity.pdbx_description
1 polymer ?
#
loop_
_entity_poly.entity_id
_entity_poly.type
_entity_poly.pdbx_seq_one_letter_code
_entity_poly.pdbx_strand_id
1 'polypeptide(L)'
;TAGLTLPAAAVALLGKAGATATLIMVFMAVTSAMSAQLIAVSSIITYDIYKTYFNRDASGRKLIYISHVSVVAFGLLMSGWSTGLYYINISMGYLYLLMGVIISSAVIPGALTLLWNRQSKWAACLSPPLGLACSITAWLVTTKAKYGSITVETSGSNIPMLVGNIVALCSPILFVPILSLIVRDKVPYDFSSMKEIKRDIEDSKTTPNLTEEEIEHEVNLLTRNLNIARITAIVLTLCLIILWPWPMYGTAYVFSKSFFTGWVIVGIIWIFISFFIVGIYPLVEGRHSIVYVTKKMFEDLMICRRHASEDIHMNGVTMKESENSLENSLVVFF
;
A
#
# COMPACT_ATOMS: atom_id res chain seq x y z
N THR A 1 23.90 10.06 -14.77
CA THR A 1 23.75 8.62 -15.06
C THR A 1 23.20 7.80 -13.89
N ALA A 2 22.86 8.40 -12.75
CA ALA A 2 22.20 7.68 -11.65
C ALA A 2 20.79 7.19 -12.08
N GLY A 3 20.51 5.89 -11.92
CA GLY A 3 19.20 5.29 -12.18
C GLY A 3 19.05 4.49 -13.48
N LEU A 4 20.03 4.55 -14.39
CA LEU A 4 20.01 3.78 -15.66
C LEU A 4 20.79 2.45 -15.57
N THR A 5 21.20 2.03 -14.38
CA THR A 5 22.00 0.81 -14.18
C THR A 5 21.27 -0.45 -14.62
N LEU A 6 19.96 -0.57 -14.32
CA LEU A 6 19.14 -1.69 -14.73
C LEU A 6 18.99 -1.77 -16.28
N PRO A 7 18.53 -0.70 -16.98
CA PRO A 7 18.50 -0.71 -18.44
C PRO A 7 19.86 -0.94 -19.08
N ALA A 8 20.93 -0.35 -18.55
CA ALA A 8 22.28 -0.53 -19.08
C ALA A 8 22.77 -1.97 -18.95
N ALA A 9 22.53 -2.61 -17.79
CA ALA A 9 22.87 -4.02 -17.59
C ALA A 9 22.04 -4.95 -18.49
N ALA A 10 20.74 -4.67 -18.65
CA ALA A 10 19.87 -5.45 -19.52
C ALA A 10 20.29 -5.36 -20.99
N VAL A 11 20.65 -4.17 -21.47
CA VAL A 11 21.20 -3.98 -22.82
C VAL A 11 22.54 -4.70 -22.99
N ALA A 12 23.42 -4.61 -21.99
CA ALA A 12 24.73 -5.27 -22.04
C ALA A 12 24.62 -6.81 -22.08
N LEU A 13 23.65 -7.40 -21.39
CA LEU A 13 23.47 -8.85 -21.29
C LEU A 13 22.60 -9.45 -22.41
N LEU A 14 21.52 -8.76 -22.80
CA LEU A 14 20.45 -9.29 -23.67
C LEU A 14 20.23 -8.44 -24.93
N GLY A 15 21.05 -7.42 -25.17
CA GLY A 15 20.96 -6.54 -26.33
C GLY A 15 19.63 -5.78 -26.42
N LYS A 16 19.10 -5.64 -27.64
CA LYS A 16 17.83 -4.93 -27.90
C LYS A 16 16.64 -5.58 -27.18
N ALA A 17 16.62 -6.91 -27.10
CA ALA A 17 15.56 -7.64 -26.40
C ALA A 17 15.54 -7.31 -24.90
N GLY A 18 16.72 -7.18 -24.28
CA GLY A 18 16.86 -6.72 -22.89
C GLY A 18 16.30 -5.33 -22.67
N ALA A 19 16.61 -4.40 -23.58
CA ALA A 19 16.08 -3.03 -23.52
C ALA A 19 14.54 -3.01 -23.52
N THR A 20 13.93 -3.74 -24.45
CA THR A 20 12.46 -3.84 -24.57
C THR A 20 11.85 -4.49 -23.34
N ALA A 21 12.45 -5.57 -22.84
CA ALA A 21 11.97 -6.25 -21.64
C ALA A 21 12.03 -5.34 -20.40
N THR A 22 13.11 -4.56 -20.22
CA THR A 22 13.20 -3.58 -19.14
C THR A 22 12.14 -2.49 -19.26
N LEU A 23 11.87 -2.00 -20.48
CA LEU A 23 10.83 -0.99 -20.69
C LEU A 23 9.44 -1.51 -20.29
N ILE A 24 9.09 -2.72 -20.72
CA ILE A 24 7.82 -3.36 -20.39
C ILE A 24 7.72 -3.60 -18.88
N MET A 25 8.78 -4.15 -18.28
CA MET A 25 8.85 -4.42 -16.83
C MET A 25 8.62 -3.14 -16.02
N VAL A 26 9.33 -2.05 -16.34
CA VAL A 26 9.20 -0.77 -15.63
C VAL A 26 7.81 -0.19 -15.83
N PHE A 27 7.26 -0.24 -17.05
CA PHE A 27 5.90 0.25 -17.32
C PHE A 27 4.85 -0.51 -16.51
N MET A 28 4.91 -1.84 -16.48
CA MET A 28 4.00 -2.67 -15.70
C MET A 28 4.15 -2.44 -14.19
N ALA A 29 5.40 -2.35 -13.69
CA ALA A 29 5.67 -2.11 -12.28
C ALA A 29 5.12 -0.75 -11.80
N VAL A 30 5.35 0.32 -12.57
CA VAL A 30 4.87 1.66 -12.25
C VAL A 30 3.35 1.72 -12.34
N THR A 31 2.75 1.15 -13.39
CA THR A 31 1.28 1.15 -13.57
C THR A 31 0.57 0.38 -12.44
N SER A 32 1.14 -0.76 -12.03
CA SER A 32 0.63 -1.55 -10.91
C SER A 32 0.72 -0.79 -9.58
N ALA A 33 1.89 -0.21 -9.27
CA ALA A 33 2.08 0.58 -8.06
C ALA A 33 1.18 1.82 -8.02
N MET A 34 1.04 2.53 -9.15
CA MET A 34 0.16 3.69 -9.29
C MET A 34 -1.31 3.31 -9.05
N SER A 35 -1.77 2.18 -9.62
CA SER A 35 -3.14 1.70 -9.44
C SER A 35 -3.43 1.39 -7.97
N ALA A 36 -2.52 0.69 -7.28
CA ALA A 36 -2.66 0.38 -5.86
C ALA A 36 -2.71 1.65 -4.99
N GLN A 37 -1.84 2.63 -5.27
CA GLN A 37 -1.81 3.90 -4.53
C GLN A 37 -3.07 4.74 -4.75
N LEU A 38 -3.57 4.82 -5.99
CA LEU A 38 -4.81 5.54 -6.29
C LEU A 38 -6.01 4.96 -5.54
N ILE A 39 -6.13 3.63 -5.49
CA ILE A 39 -7.18 2.94 -4.74
C ILE A 39 -7.05 3.20 -3.24
N ALA A 40 -5.82 3.15 -2.71
CA ALA A 40 -5.57 3.40 -1.29
C ALA A 40 -5.97 4.83 -0.89
N VAL A 41 -5.51 5.84 -1.65
CA VAL A 41 -5.83 7.25 -1.39
C VAL A 41 -7.31 7.52 -1.55
N SER A 42 -7.93 6.95 -2.58
CA SER A 42 -9.37 7.07 -2.77
C SER A 42 -10.18 6.50 -1.60
N SER A 43 -9.77 5.35 -1.07
CA SER A 43 -10.42 4.73 0.08
C SER A 43 -10.30 5.59 1.34
N ILE A 44 -9.12 6.17 1.59
CA ILE A 44 -8.90 7.10 2.71
C ILE A 44 -9.81 8.33 2.56
N ILE A 45 -9.85 8.95 1.38
CA ILE A 45 -10.70 10.13 1.17
C ILE A 45 -12.19 9.76 1.32
N THR A 46 -12.61 8.59 0.86
CA THR A 46 -14.01 8.17 0.86
C THR A 46 -14.49 7.76 2.26
N TYR A 47 -13.76 6.89 2.95
CA TYR A 47 -14.20 6.31 4.22
C TYR A 47 -13.69 7.11 5.43
N ASP A 48 -12.40 7.44 5.44
CA ASP A 48 -11.78 8.07 6.61
C ASP A 48 -12.09 9.57 6.68
N ILE A 49 -12.23 10.23 5.52
CA ILE A 49 -12.52 11.67 5.46
C ILE A 49 -14.01 11.92 5.19
N TYR A 50 -14.51 11.54 4.01
CA TYR A 50 -15.85 11.91 3.56
C TYR A 50 -16.95 11.29 4.42
N LYS A 51 -16.94 9.96 4.59
CA LYS A 51 -17.94 9.28 5.40
C LYS A 51 -17.86 9.69 6.86
N THR A 52 -16.66 9.71 7.45
CA THR A 52 -16.50 9.96 8.89
C THR A 52 -16.87 11.39 9.30
N TYR A 53 -16.50 12.40 8.51
CA TYR A 53 -16.60 13.82 8.90
C TYR A 53 -17.64 14.62 8.13
N PHE A 54 -17.93 14.29 6.86
CA PHE A 54 -18.84 15.10 6.03
C PHE A 54 -20.23 14.50 5.91
N ASN A 55 -20.35 13.18 5.70
CA ASN A 55 -21.64 12.52 5.54
C ASN A 55 -21.58 11.07 6.05
N ARG A 56 -21.93 10.89 7.32
CA ARG A 56 -21.89 9.59 8.03
C ARG A 56 -22.85 8.57 7.46
N ASP A 57 -24.00 9.03 6.98
CA ASP A 57 -25.07 8.19 6.42
C ASP A 57 -25.03 8.13 4.89
N ALA A 58 -23.86 8.37 4.28
CA ALA A 58 -23.72 8.36 2.84
C ALA A 58 -24.05 6.97 2.24
N SER A 59 -25.02 6.94 1.33
CA SER A 59 -25.36 5.75 0.54
C SER A 59 -24.16 5.25 -0.28
N GLY A 60 -24.09 3.92 -0.50
CA GLY A 60 -23.02 3.27 -1.27
C GLY A 60 -22.79 3.89 -2.65
N ARG A 61 -23.85 4.30 -3.37
CA ARG A 61 -23.73 4.98 -4.67
C ARG A 61 -22.93 6.29 -4.56
N LYS A 62 -23.13 7.04 -3.47
CA LYS A 62 -22.43 8.31 -3.23
C LYS A 62 -20.97 8.07 -2.84
N LEU A 63 -20.70 7.03 -2.04
CA LEU A 63 -19.33 6.65 -1.68
C LEU A 63 -18.52 6.24 -2.92
N ILE A 64 -19.13 5.45 -3.83
CA ILE A 64 -18.50 5.08 -5.09
C ILE A 64 -18.22 6.31 -5.96
N TYR A 65 -19.17 7.25 -6.04
CA TYR A 65 -18.97 8.50 -6.79
C TYR A 65 -17.80 9.32 -6.23
N ILE A 66 -17.75 9.53 -4.91
CA ILE A 66 -16.65 10.24 -4.26
C ILE A 66 -15.32 9.55 -4.52
N SER A 67 -15.28 8.22 -4.42
CA SER A 67 -14.09 7.42 -4.74
C SER A 67 -13.58 7.68 -6.17
N HIS A 68 -14.45 7.65 -7.19
CA HIS A 68 -14.03 7.91 -8.56
C HIS A 68 -13.50 9.34 -8.75
N VAL A 69 -14.17 10.33 -8.15
CA VAL A 69 -13.71 11.73 -8.18
C VAL A 69 -12.35 11.87 -7.52
N SER A 70 -12.14 11.22 -6.37
CA SER A 70 -10.87 11.20 -5.65
C SER A 70 -9.73 10.59 -6.46
N VAL A 71 -9.97 9.48 -7.19
CA VAL A 71 -8.98 8.86 -8.08
C VAL A 71 -8.55 9.84 -9.17
N VAL A 72 -9.50 10.48 -9.87
CA VAL A 72 -9.19 11.41 -10.96
C VAL A 72 -8.44 12.64 -10.42
N ALA A 73 -8.94 13.23 -9.34
CA ALA A 73 -8.32 14.41 -8.72
C ALA A 73 -6.89 14.11 -8.25
N PHE A 74 -6.69 13.01 -7.53
CA PHE A 74 -5.37 12.62 -7.05
C PHE A 74 -4.41 12.27 -8.19
N GLY A 75 -4.89 11.58 -9.24
CA GLY A 75 -4.08 11.30 -10.42
C GLY A 75 -3.56 12.55 -11.12
N LEU A 76 -4.42 13.57 -11.30
CA LEU A 76 -4.02 14.86 -11.87
C LEU A 76 -3.02 15.60 -10.98
N LEU A 77 -3.27 15.63 -9.66
CA LEU A 77 -2.37 16.25 -8.69
C LEU A 77 -0.99 15.57 -8.69
N MET A 78 -0.95 14.24 -8.69
CA MET A 78 0.29 13.47 -8.67
C MET A 78 1.09 13.66 -9.97
N SER A 79 0.41 13.69 -11.12
CA SER A 79 1.03 14.00 -12.42
C SER A 79 1.61 15.41 -12.45
N GLY A 80 0.86 16.40 -11.97
CA GLY A 80 1.32 17.79 -11.87
C GLY A 80 2.53 17.94 -10.94
N TRP A 81 2.45 17.33 -9.75
CA TRP A 81 3.54 17.33 -8.78
C TRP A 81 4.81 16.66 -9.32
N SER A 82 4.69 15.48 -9.95
CA SER A 82 5.81 14.77 -10.56
C SER A 82 6.47 15.59 -11.67
N THR A 83 5.67 16.22 -12.54
CA THR A 83 6.17 17.10 -13.60
C THR A 83 6.88 18.32 -13.02
N GLY A 84 6.34 18.95 -11.97
CA GLY A 84 6.98 20.07 -11.29
C GLY A 84 8.35 19.70 -10.71
N LEU A 85 8.44 18.57 -10.00
CA LEU A 85 9.71 18.08 -9.45
C LEU A 85 10.76 17.79 -10.52
N TYR A 86 10.34 17.29 -11.69
CA TYR A 86 11.21 17.06 -12.83
C TYR A 86 11.84 18.38 -13.33
N TYR A 87 11.03 19.44 -13.52
CA TYR A 87 11.54 20.74 -13.97
C TYR A 87 12.41 21.46 -12.94
N ILE A 88 12.22 21.19 -11.64
CA ILE A 88 13.06 21.72 -10.56
C ILE A 88 14.38 20.94 -10.45
N ASN A 89 14.60 19.91 -11.28
CA ASN A 89 15.78 19.04 -11.26
C ASN A 89 15.99 18.32 -9.92
N ILE A 90 14.89 17.97 -9.23
CA ILE A 90 14.97 17.15 -8.03
C ILE A 90 15.32 15.72 -8.43
N SER A 91 16.42 15.19 -7.88
CA SER A 91 16.81 13.80 -8.13
C SER A 91 15.90 12.80 -7.41
N MET A 92 15.74 11.60 -7.96
CA MET A 92 15.02 10.52 -7.27
C MET A 92 15.66 10.16 -5.93
N GLY A 93 17.00 10.17 -5.84
CA GLY A 93 17.71 9.93 -4.59
C GLY A 93 17.36 10.96 -3.51
N TYR A 94 17.22 12.23 -3.89
CA TYR A 94 16.75 13.27 -2.98
C TYR A 94 15.36 12.96 -2.43
N LEU A 95 14.42 12.60 -3.31
CA LEU A 95 13.03 12.29 -2.91
C LEU A 95 12.95 11.07 -1.98
N TYR A 96 13.72 10.02 -2.27
CA TYR A 96 13.75 8.82 -1.42
C TYR A 96 14.28 9.13 -0.01
N LEU A 97 15.34 9.93 0.10
CA LEU A 97 15.86 10.35 1.39
C LEU A 97 14.91 11.32 2.12
N LEU A 98 14.30 12.25 1.38
CA LEU A 98 13.34 13.21 1.92
C LEU A 98 12.09 12.51 2.47
N MET A 99 11.59 11.47 1.79
CA MET A 99 10.46 10.68 2.31
C MET A 99 10.72 10.18 3.71
N GLY A 100 11.92 9.68 4.00
CA GLY A 100 12.25 9.20 5.33
C GLY A 100 12.34 10.33 6.37
N VAL A 101 12.76 11.55 5.99
CA VAL A 101 12.69 12.73 6.89
C VAL A 101 11.24 13.08 7.24
N ILE A 102 10.32 13.02 6.26
CA ILE A 102 8.95 13.51 6.41
C ILE A 102 8.00 12.45 7.01
N ILE A 103 8.22 11.17 6.71
CA ILE A 103 7.22 10.12 6.97
C ILE A 103 7.60 9.23 8.15
N SER A 104 8.90 9.04 8.42
CA SER A 104 9.36 7.98 9.36
C SER A 104 8.90 8.17 10.80
N SER A 105 8.53 9.38 11.23
CA SER A 105 8.02 9.64 12.58
C SER A 105 6.69 8.94 12.88
N ALA A 106 5.95 8.53 11.85
CA ALA A 106 4.71 7.77 12.02
C ALA A 106 4.93 6.27 12.25
N VAL A 107 6.11 5.73 11.93
CA VAL A 107 6.38 4.28 11.93
C VAL A 107 6.26 3.69 13.33
N ILE A 108 6.93 4.28 14.33
CA ILE A 108 6.93 3.76 15.70
C ILE A 108 5.55 3.92 16.36
N PRO A 109 4.90 5.09 16.33
CA PRO A 109 3.54 5.22 16.86
C PRO A 109 2.58 4.24 16.19
N GLY A 110 2.65 4.07 14.87
CA GLY A 110 1.82 3.11 14.14
C GLY A 110 2.08 1.66 14.56
N ALA A 111 3.34 1.24 14.65
CA ALA A 111 3.69 -0.10 15.11
C ALA A 111 3.19 -0.35 16.55
N LEU A 112 3.37 0.63 17.44
CA LEU A 112 2.92 0.51 18.83
C LEU A 112 1.39 0.48 18.95
N THR A 113 0.63 1.11 18.05
CA THR A 113 -0.85 1.06 18.13
C THR A 113 -1.39 -0.36 17.96
N LEU A 114 -0.64 -1.24 17.29
CA LEU A 114 -1.00 -2.64 17.09
C LEU A 114 -0.38 -3.58 18.14
N LEU A 115 0.72 -3.17 18.77
CA LEU A 115 1.53 -4.05 19.63
C LEU A 115 1.44 -3.70 21.12
N TRP A 116 1.03 -2.48 21.47
CA TRP A 116 1.07 -1.97 22.83
C TRP A 116 -0.27 -1.39 23.29
N ASN A 117 -0.95 -2.10 24.18
CA ASN A 117 -2.25 -1.70 24.75
C ASN A 117 -2.21 -0.45 25.64
N ARG A 118 -1.02 0.06 26.01
CA ARG A 118 -0.91 1.24 26.90
C ARG A 118 -0.50 2.52 26.19
N GLN A 119 -0.39 2.50 24.86
CA GLN A 119 -0.16 3.73 24.11
C GLN A 119 -1.39 4.63 24.22
N SER A 120 -1.19 5.85 24.71
CA SER A 120 -2.25 6.86 24.78
C SER A 120 -2.69 7.30 23.39
N LYS A 121 -3.98 7.60 23.21
CA LYS A 121 -4.50 8.20 21.95
C LYS A 121 -3.74 9.46 21.57
N TRP A 122 -3.38 10.28 22.56
CA TRP A 122 -2.58 11.48 22.37
C TRP A 122 -1.16 11.17 21.93
N ALA A 123 -0.55 10.12 22.49
CA ALA A 123 0.75 9.66 22.06
C ALA A 123 0.74 9.16 20.61
N ALA A 124 -0.30 8.43 20.21
CA ALA A 124 -0.47 7.97 18.83
C ALA A 124 -0.66 9.14 17.84
N CYS A 125 -1.46 10.14 18.19
CA CYS A 125 -1.79 11.25 17.29
C CYS A 125 -0.73 12.36 17.25
N LEU A 126 -0.11 12.71 18.38
CA LEU A 126 0.81 13.86 18.47
C LEU A 126 2.28 13.50 18.21
N SER A 127 2.68 12.23 18.42
CA SER A 127 4.08 11.84 18.18
C SER A 127 4.50 12.00 16.70
N PRO A 128 3.70 11.62 15.69
CA PRO A 128 4.08 11.82 14.29
C PRO A 128 4.32 13.29 13.90
N PRO A 129 3.41 14.26 14.16
CA PRO A 129 3.65 15.66 13.79
C PRO A 129 4.77 16.32 14.62
N LEU A 130 4.92 15.96 15.90
CA LEU A 130 6.05 16.46 16.70
C LEU A 130 7.38 15.91 16.18
N GLY A 131 7.44 14.63 15.84
CA GLY A 131 8.62 14.00 15.26
C GLY A 131 8.97 14.59 13.89
N LEU A 132 7.96 14.91 13.07
CA LEU A 132 8.13 15.62 11.80
C LEU A 132 8.72 17.02 11.99
N ALA A 133 8.22 17.78 12.97
CA ALA A 133 8.78 19.10 13.29
C ALA A 133 10.25 18.99 13.72
N CYS A 134 10.59 18.01 14.56
CA CYS A 134 11.96 17.74 14.97
C CYS A 134 12.85 17.31 13.80
N SER A 135 12.38 16.43 12.91
CA SER A 135 13.17 15.93 11.78
C SER A 135 13.44 17.02 10.74
N ILE A 136 12.44 17.82 10.38
CA ILE A 136 12.60 18.97 9.49
C ILE A 136 13.57 19.98 10.09
N THR A 137 13.43 20.28 11.39
CA THR A 137 14.33 21.21 12.08
C THR A 137 15.75 20.69 12.05
N ALA A 138 15.97 19.43 12.44
CA ALA A 138 17.30 18.81 12.45
C ALA A 138 17.92 18.77 11.04
N TRP A 139 17.13 18.44 10.02
CA TRP A 139 17.58 18.42 8.63
C TRP A 139 18.02 19.81 8.13
N LEU A 140 17.16 20.84 8.30
CA LEU A 140 17.42 22.18 7.79
C LEU A 140 18.49 22.92 8.59
N VAL A 141 18.49 22.78 9.93
CA VAL A 141 19.54 23.35 10.80
C VAL A 141 20.89 22.72 10.48
N THR A 142 20.97 21.39 10.34
CA THR A 142 22.23 20.72 9.95
C THR A 142 22.71 21.18 8.58
N THR A 143 21.79 21.35 7.62
CA THR A 143 22.10 21.90 6.30
C THR A 143 22.72 23.29 6.42
N LYS A 144 22.06 24.19 7.16
CA LYS A 144 22.52 25.57 7.33
C LYS A 144 23.84 25.66 8.10
N ALA A 145 24.00 24.88 9.17
CA ALA A 145 25.20 24.88 10.00
C ALA A 145 26.43 24.37 9.26
N LYS A 146 26.26 23.36 8.39
CA LYS A 146 27.38 22.73 7.69
C LYS A 146 27.75 23.41 6.38
N TYR A 147 26.77 23.94 5.65
CA TYR A 147 26.95 24.47 4.29
C TYR A 147 26.67 25.98 4.15
N GLY A 148 26.20 26.64 5.22
CA GLY A 148 25.93 28.09 5.21
C GLY A 148 24.72 28.53 4.38
N SER A 149 24.20 27.70 3.48
CA SER A 149 23.05 27.96 2.62
C SER A 149 22.16 26.72 2.48
N ILE A 150 20.85 26.95 2.28
CA ILE A 150 19.88 25.88 2.07
C ILE A 150 19.51 25.92 0.58
N THR A 151 20.05 24.97 -0.18
CA THR A 151 19.75 24.75 -1.60
C THR A 151 19.40 23.28 -1.80
N VAL A 152 18.92 22.90 -2.99
CA VAL A 152 18.65 21.49 -3.33
C VAL A 152 19.90 20.62 -3.13
N GLU A 153 21.07 21.14 -3.53
CA GLU A 153 22.34 20.42 -3.40
C GLU A 153 22.78 20.27 -1.94
N THR A 154 22.71 21.33 -1.14
CA THR A 154 23.17 21.27 0.26
C THR A 154 22.22 20.46 1.13
N SER A 155 20.91 20.66 0.96
CA SER A 155 19.89 19.91 1.70
C SER A 155 19.82 18.43 1.27
N GLY A 156 20.18 18.13 0.03
CA GLY A 156 20.23 16.79 -0.55
C GLY A 156 21.47 15.99 -0.21
N SER A 157 22.44 16.59 0.48
CA SER A 157 23.67 15.91 0.84
C SER A 157 23.43 14.83 1.90
N ASN A 158 24.28 13.80 1.92
CA ASN A 158 24.08 12.61 2.75
C ASN A 158 23.97 12.91 4.25
N ILE A 159 24.74 13.87 4.77
CA ILE A 159 24.81 14.13 6.21
C ILE A 159 23.53 14.81 6.75
N PRO A 160 23.05 15.95 6.21
CA PRO A 160 21.78 16.52 6.62
C PRO A 160 20.62 15.54 6.46
N MET A 161 20.55 14.81 5.34
CA MET A 161 19.51 13.80 5.10
C MET A 161 19.57 12.68 6.14
N LEU A 162 20.76 12.17 6.45
CA LEU A 162 20.97 11.15 7.49
C LEU A 162 20.49 11.65 8.85
N VAL A 163 20.87 12.87 9.25
CA VAL A 163 20.45 13.45 10.53
C VAL A 163 18.93 13.60 10.59
N GLY A 164 18.30 14.14 9.54
CA GLY A 164 16.84 14.25 9.47
C GLY A 164 16.14 12.91 9.60
N ASN A 165 16.63 11.88 8.90
CA ASN A 165 16.08 10.52 8.93
C ASN A 165 16.24 9.86 10.32
N ILE A 166 17.41 9.98 10.96
CA ILE A 166 17.65 9.45 12.30
C ILE A 166 16.71 10.14 13.30
N VAL A 167 16.60 11.47 13.24
CA VAL A 167 15.70 12.21 14.14
C VAL A 167 14.24 11.86 13.90
N ALA A 168 13.82 11.67 12.64
CA ALA A 168 12.47 11.21 12.31
C ALA A 168 12.17 9.84 12.93
N LEU A 169 13.09 8.88 12.82
CA LEU A 169 12.92 7.53 13.36
C LEU A 169 13.01 7.49 14.90
N CYS A 170 13.93 8.26 15.50
CA CYS A 170 14.19 8.19 16.94
C CYS A 170 13.29 9.10 17.78
N SER A 171 12.79 10.21 17.24
CA SER A 171 11.96 11.16 18.01
C SER A 171 10.70 10.53 18.63
N PRO A 172 9.97 9.59 18.00
CA PRO A 172 8.82 8.96 18.64
C PRO A 172 9.21 7.99 19.77
N ILE A 173 10.45 7.49 19.81
CA ILE A 173 10.96 6.70 20.95
C ILE A 173 10.91 7.54 22.23
N LEU A 174 11.11 8.86 22.12
CA LEU A 174 10.97 9.79 23.24
C LEU A 174 9.52 10.23 23.43
N PHE A 175 8.85 10.66 22.36
CA PHE A 175 7.51 11.24 22.49
C PHE A 175 6.45 10.22 22.93
N VAL A 176 6.48 8.97 22.44
CA VAL A 176 5.44 8.00 22.74
C VAL A 176 5.41 7.65 24.25
N PRO A 177 6.54 7.29 24.91
CA PRO A 177 6.55 7.07 26.36
C PRO A 177 6.21 8.33 27.15
N ILE A 178 6.78 9.48 26.79
CA ILE A 178 6.53 10.75 27.51
C ILE A 178 5.04 11.11 27.48
N LEU A 179 4.43 11.11 26.30
CA LEU A 179 3.01 11.43 26.15
C LEU A 179 2.10 10.36 26.77
N SER A 180 2.50 9.09 26.72
CA SER A 180 1.73 8.01 27.37
C SER A 180 1.82 8.03 28.89
N LEU A 181 2.89 8.60 29.47
CA LEU A 181 3.05 8.77 30.91
C LEU A 181 2.39 10.06 31.43
N ILE A 182 2.53 11.18 30.70
CA ILE A 182 1.96 12.49 31.09
C ILE A 182 0.46 12.53 30.82
N VAL A 183 0.03 12.17 29.61
CA VAL A 183 -1.37 12.19 29.17
C VAL A 183 -1.88 10.74 29.10
N ARG A 184 -1.91 10.10 30.27
CA ARG A 184 -2.26 8.69 30.40
C ARG A 184 -3.75 8.47 30.21
N ASP A 185 -4.10 7.58 29.30
CA ASP A 185 -5.46 7.04 29.23
C ASP A 185 -5.73 6.16 30.47
N LYS A 186 -6.88 6.36 31.11
CA LYS A 186 -7.23 5.70 32.38
C LYS A 186 -7.30 4.18 32.26
N VAL A 187 -7.71 3.68 31.10
CA VAL A 187 -7.90 2.25 30.81
C VAL A 187 -7.04 1.86 29.62
N PRO A 188 -6.26 0.75 29.69
CA PRO A 188 -5.56 0.19 28.54
C PRO A 188 -6.52 -0.13 27.39
N TYR A 189 -6.06 -0.01 26.16
CA TYR A 189 -6.85 -0.35 24.98
C TYR A 189 -7.16 -1.84 24.96
N ASP A 190 -8.45 -2.18 24.79
CA ASP A 190 -8.89 -3.56 24.60
C ASP A 190 -8.88 -3.92 23.11
N PHE A 191 -7.91 -4.73 22.71
CA PHE A 191 -7.80 -5.23 21.34
C PHE A 191 -8.98 -6.12 20.92
N SER A 192 -9.74 -6.66 21.88
CA SER A 192 -10.94 -7.47 21.58
C SER A 192 -12.02 -6.63 20.91
N SER A 193 -12.10 -5.33 21.22
CA SER A 193 -13.02 -4.39 20.59
C SER A 193 -12.82 -4.25 19.07
N MET A 194 -11.62 -4.57 18.55
CA MET A 194 -11.38 -4.57 17.10
C MET A 194 -12.24 -5.60 16.36
N LYS A 195 -12.70 -6.67 17.05
CA LYS A 195 -13.61 -7.69 16.48
C LYS A 195 -15.01 -7.13 16.22
N GLU A 196 -15.39 -6.06 16.90
CA GLU A 196 -16.72 -5.44 16.82
C GLU A 196 -16.84 -4.43 15.68
N ILE A 197 -15.72 -4.09 15.01
CA ILE A 197 -15.69 -3.14 13.90
C ILE A 197 -16.46 -3.75 12.71
N LYS A 198 -17.71 -3.31 12.51
CA LYS A 198 -18.52 -3.69 11.35
C LYS A 198 -17.82 -3.23 10.07
N ARG A 199 -17.50 -4.18 9.20
CA ARG A 199 -17.10 -3.88 7.82
C ARG A 199 -18.36 -3.44 7.09
N ASP A 200 -18.47 -2.15 6.78
CA ASP A 200 -19.58 -1.57 5.98
C ASP A 200 -19.57 -2.02 4.50
N ILE A 201 -18.80 -3.06 4.16
CA ILE A 201 -18.89 -3.73 2.87
C ILE A 201 -20.03 -4.74 3.01
N GLU A 202 -21.06 -4.59 2.16
CA GLU A 202 -22.29 -5.38 2.12
C GLU A 202 -22.06 -6.90 2.00
N ASP A 203 -21.68 -7.56 3.09
CA ASP A 203 -21.58 -9.02 3.18
C ASP A 203 -22.07 -9.54 4.56
N SER A 204 -23.13 -8.93 5.08
CA SER A 204 -23.77 -9.30 6.34
C SER A 204 -24.63 -10.58 6.27
N LYS A 205 -24.37 -11.49 5.32
CA LYS A 205 -25.16 -12.72 5.16
C LYS A 205 -24.43 -14.03 5.44
N THR A 206 -23.19 -14.01 5.91
CA THR A 206 -22.53 -15.27 6.30
C THR A 206 -21.56 -15.05 7.45
N THR A 207 -22.09 -14.85 8.66
CA THR A 207 -21.37 -15.27 9.86
C THR A 207 -21.44 -16.79 9.92
N PRO A 208 -20.35 -17.53 9.68
CA PRO A 208 -20.35 -18.96 9.98
C PRO A 208 -20.64 -19.14 11.48
N ASN A 209 -21.56 -20.04 11.83
CA ASN A 209 -21.74 -20.48 13.21
C ASN A 209 -20.52 -21.32 13.60
N LEU A 210 -19.43 -20.64 13.97
CA LEU A 210 -18.22 -21.26 14.50
C LEU A 210 -18.52 -21.74 15.93
N THR A 211 -18.10 -22.96 16.24
CA THR A 211 -18.16 -23.52 17.59
C THR A 211 -17.17 -22.81 18.52
N GLU A 212 -17.41 -22.84 19.84
CA GLU A 212 -16.50 -22.23 20.82
C GLU A 212 -15.06 -22.78 20.72
N GLU A 213 -14.92 -24.07 20.41
CA GLU A 213 -13.62 -24.73 20.20
C GLU A 213 -12.89 -24.21 18.95
N GLU A 214 -13.61 -23.95 17.85
CA GLU A 214 -13.03 -23.38 16.63
C GLU A 214 -12.57 -21.93 16.85
N ILE A 215 -13.33 -21.15 17.63
CA ILE A 215 -12.98 -19.78 18.01
C ILE A 215 -11.72 -19.77 18.87
N GLU A 216 -11.62 -20.67 19.87
CA GLU A 216 -10.44 -20.78 20.72
C GLU A 216 -9.21 -21.22 19.92
N HIS A 217 -9.37 -22.18 19.02
CA HIS A 217 -8.30 -22.62 18.12
C HIS A 217 -7.78 -21.49 17.23
N GLU A 218 -8.69 -20.73 16.62
CA GLU A 218 -8.36 -19.58 15.78
C GLU A 218 -7.63 -18.50 16.58
N VAL A 219 -8.11 -18.16 17.78
CA VAL A 219 -7.45 -17.18 18.68
C VAL A 219 -6.03 -17.63 19.06
N ASN A 220 -5.83 -18.91 19.34
CA ASN A 220 -4.52 -19.45 19.68
C ASN A 220 -3.55 -19.41 18.47
N LEU A 221 -4.03 -19.75 17.27
CA LEU A 221 -3.26 -19.62 16.04
C LEU A 221 -2.86 -18.17 15.76
N LEU A 222 -3.80 -17.23 15.88
CA LEU A 222 -3.56 -15.80 15.68
C LEU A 222 -2.53 -15.26 16.68
N THR A 223 -2.64 -15.65 17.96
CA THR A 223 -1.70 -15.22 19.01
C THR A 223 -0.30 -15.77 18.76
N ARG A 224 -0.17 -17.03 18.34
CA ARG A 224 1.12 -17.63 17.97
C ARG A 224 1.75 -16.90 16.79
N ASN A 225 0.97 -16.66 15.73
CA ASN A 225 1.45 -15.97 14.53
C ASN A 225 1.84 -14.52 14.82
N LEU A 226 1.09 -13.82 15.68
CA LEU A 226 1.42 -12.48 16.14
C LEU A 226 2.77 -12.44 16.88
N ASN A 227 3.03 -13.42 17.75
CA ASN A 227 4.29 -13.49 18.48
C ASN A 227 5.48 -13.77 17.55
N ILE A 228 5.31 -14.68 16.58
CA ILE A 228 6.32 -14.94 15.56
C ILE A 228 6.59 -13.66 14.76
N ALA A 229 5.55 -13.01 14.23
CA ALA A 229 5.68 -11.77 13.47
C ALA A 229 6.38 -10.67 14.28
N ARG A 230 6.05 -10.53 15.57
CA ARG A 230 6.69 -9.57 16.48
C ARG A 230 8.17 -9.86 16.67
N ILE A 231 8.54 -11.10 16.97
CA ILE A 231 9.94 -11.50 17.17
C ILE A 231 10.73 -11.30 15.87
N THR A 232 10.20 -11.79 14.75
CA THR A 232 10.84 -11.63 13.43
C THR A 232 11.02 -10.16 13.07
N ALA A 233 10.03 -9.30 13.31
CA ALA A 233 10.14 -7.87 13.04
C ALA A 233 11.22 -7.20 13.89
N ILE A 234 11.30 -7.52 15.19
CA ILE A 234 12.33 -6.96 16.09
C ILE A 234 13.72 -7.44 15.64
N VAL A 235 13.90 -8.75 15.41
CA VAL A 235 15.19 -9.32 15.00
C VAL A 235 15.65 -8.73 13.67
N LEU A 236 14.77 -8.67 12.65
CA LEU A 236 15.13 -8.08 11.36
C LEU A 236 15.45 -6.60 11.48
N THR A 237 14.71 -5.84 12.29
CA THR A 237 15.01 -4.43 12.54
C THR A 237 16.39 -4.26 13.18
N LEU A 238 16.70 -5.02 14.23
CA LEU A 238 18.01 -4.97 14.89
C LEU A 238 19.14 -5.40 13.94
N CYS A 239 18.94 -6.47 13.17
CA CYS A 239 19.94 -6.97 12.24
C CYS A 239 20.18 -6.00 11.07
N LEU A 240 19.13 -5.56 10.39
CA LEU A 240 19.23 -4.81 9.13
C LEU A 240 19.42 -3.30 9.32
N ILE A 241 18.96 -2.72 10.44
CA ILE A 241 19.07 -1.28 10.70
C ILE A 241 20.25 -0.96 11.62
N ILE A 242 20.53 -1.82 12.62
CA ILE A 242 21.57 -1.54 13.63
C ILE A 242 22.83 -2.35 13.36
N LEU A 243 22.74 -3.68 13.47
CA LEU A 243 23.91 -4.57 13.47
C LEU A 243 24.67 -4.52 12.14
N TRP A 244 23.98 -4.42 11.01
CA TRP A 244 24.63 -4.38 9.71
C TRP A 244 25.20 -2.98 9.38
N PRO A 245 24.41 -1.89 9.36
CA PRO A 245 24.91 -0.61 8.87
C PRO A 245 25.91 0.05 9.80
N TRP A 246 25.79 -0.16 11.12
CA TRP A 246 26.60 0.55 12.10
C TRP A 246 28.09 0.19 12.06
N PRO A 247 28.51 -1.10 12.03
CA PRO A 247 29.91 -1.46 11.86
C PRO A 247 30.45 -1.01 10.51
N MET A 248 29.66 -1.12 9.43
CA MET A 248 30.10 -0.71 8.09
C MET A 248 30.35 0.78 8.00
N TYR A 249 29.44 1.60 8.54
CA TYR A 249 29.61 3.04 8.61
C TYR A 249 30.73 3.43 9.57
N GLY A 250 30.76 2.85 10.77
CA GLY A 250 31.74 3.16 11.81
C GLY A 250 33.18 2.82 11.45
N THR A 251 33.39 1.77 10.64
CA THR A 251 34.73 1.40 10.12
C THR A 251 35.06 2.08 8.79
N ALA A 252 34.15 2.90 8.24
CA ALA A 252 34.25 3.46 6.89
C ALA A 252 34.60 2.40 5.83
N TYR A 253 34.00 1.20 5.95
CA TYR A 253 34.37 0.04 5.17
C TYR A 253 34.09 0.24 3.67
N VAL A 254 35.14 0.13 2.86
CA VAL A 254 35.04 0.12 1.40
C VAL A 254 34.92 -1.33 0.92
N PHE A 255 33.88 -1.63 0.14
CA PHE A 255 33.60 -3.00 -0.29
C PHE A 255 34.73 -3.50 -1.20
N SER A 256 35.36 -4.60 -0.82
CA SER A 256 36.26 -5.32 -1.74
C SER A 256 35.45 -5.94 -2.90
N LYS A 257 36.10 -6.19 -4.03
CA LYS A 257 35.47 -6.84 -5.19
C LYS A 257 34.81 -8.17 -4.81
N SER A 258 35.50 -9.01 -4.04
CA SER A 258 34.98 -10.32 -3.62
C SER A 258 33.78 -10.19 -2.68
N PHE A 259 33.83 -9.26 -1.73
CA PHE A 259 32.72 -8.99 -0.83
C PHE A 259 31.49 -8.45 -1.59
N PHE A 260 31.69 -7.49 -2.50
CA PHE A 260 30.62 -6.97 -3.35
C PHE A 260 30.02 -8.06 -4.25
N THR A 261 30.84 -8.96 -4.80
CA THR A 261 30.35 -10.08 -5.60
C THR A 261 29.48 -11.01 -4.76
N GLY A 262 29.92 -11.38 -3.55
CA GLY A 262 29.12 -12.16 -2.61
C GLY A 262 27.81 -11.47 -2.25
N TRP A 263 27.84 -10.16 -2.01
CA TRP A 263 26.66 -9.35 -1.74
C TRP A 263 25.63 -9.43 -2.87
N VAL A 264 26.08 -9.26 -4.12
CA VAL A 264 25.21 -9.34 -5.29
C VAL A 264 24.60 -10.74 -5.43
N ILE A 265 25.38 -11.80 -5.20
CA ILE A 265 24.89 -13.19 -5.24
C ILE A 265 23.78 -13.40 -4.20
N VAL A 266 24.01 -13.00 -2.95
CA VAL A 266 23.00 -13.09 -1.88
C VAL A 266 21.74 -12.30 -2.25
N GLY A 267 21.90 -11.10 -2.80
CA GLY A 267 20.78 -10.28 -3.29
C GLY A 267 19.97 -10.99 -4.37
N ILE A 268 20.62 -11.64 -5.34
CA ILE A 268 19.95 -12.41 -6.39
C ILE A 268 19.18 -13.58 -5.79
N ILE A 269 19.80 -14.36 -4.89
CA ILE A 269 19.14 -15.49 -4.20
C ILE A 269 17.89 -15.00 -3.47
N TRP A 270 17.99 -13.89 -2.73
CA TRP A 270 16.87 -13.29 -2.01
C TRP A 270 15.73 -12.94 -2.97
N ILE A 271 16.02 -12.30 -4.10
CA ILE A 271 15.01 -11.92 -5.10
C ILE A 271 14.27 -13.17 -5.62
N PHE A 272 14.99 -14.25 -5.93
CA PHE A 272 14.35 -15.51 -6.36
C PHE A 272 13.47 -16.11 -5.27
N ILE A 273 13.95 -16.20 -4.04
CA ILE A 273 13.17 -16.69 -2.90
C ILE A 273 11.90 -15.84 -2.72
N SER A 274 12.03 -14.52 -2.78
CA SER A 274 10.89 -13.60 -2.69
C SER A 274 9.90 -13.79 -3.84
N PHE A 275 10.37 -14.03 -5.07
CA PHE A 275 9.50 -14.34 -6.20
C PHE A 275 8.70 -15.64 -5.99
N PHE A 276 9.32 -16.69 -5.45
CA PHE A 276 8.60 -17.93 -5.15
C PHE A 276 7.59 -17.76 -4.01
N ILE A 277 7.97 -17.08 -2.92
CA ILE A 277 7.11 -16.93 -1.73
C ILE A 277 6.00 -15.89 -1.94
N VAL A 278 6.27 -14.77 -2.60
CA VAL A 278 5.28 -13.68 -2.75
C VAL A 278 4.55 -13.77 -4.08
N GLY A 279 5.23 -14.23 -5.14
CA GLY A 279 4.64 -14.34 -6.47
C GLY A 279 3.90 -15.66 -6.69
N ILE A 280 4.54 -16.80 -6.42
CA ILE A 280 4.01 -18.12 -6.80
C ILE A 280 3.17 -18.74 -5.68
N TYR A 281 3.63 -18.69 -4.43
CA TYR A 281 2.97 -19.36 -3.33
C TYR A 281 1.49 -18.97 -3.15
N PRO A 282 1.08 -17.68 -3.18
CA PRO A 282 -0.33 -17.31 -3.08
C PRO A 282 -1.18 -17.83 -4.24
N LEU A 283 -0.61 -17.97 -5.44
CA LEU A 283 -1.30 -18.56 -6.60
C LEU A 283 -1.55 -20.05 -6.41
N VAL A 284 -0.59 -20.76 -5.82
CA VAL A 284 -0.70 -22.20 -5.54
C VAL A 284 -1.70 -22.46 -4.41
N GLU A 285 -1.65 -21.68 -3.34
CA GLU A 285 -2.57 -21.79 -2.20
C GLU A 285 -4.00 -21.40 -2.59
N GLY A 286 -4.15 -20.29 -3.31
CA GLY A 286 -5.45 -19.78 -3.78
C GLY A 286 -6.05 -20.51 -4.99
N ARG A 287 -5.36 -21.52 -5.56
CA ARG A 287 -5.78 -22.15 -6.83
C ARG A 287 -7.21 -22.69 -6.81
N HIS A 288 -7.63 -23.27 -5.68
CA HIS A 288 -8.98 -23.83 -5.54
C HIS A 288 -10.04 -22.73 -5.52
N SER A 289 -9.78 -21.64 -4.80
CA SER A 289 -10.64 -20.45 -4.78
C SER A 289 -10.70 -19.78 -6.16
N ILE A 290 -9.56 -19.66 -6.85
CA ILE A 290 -9.50 -19.11 -8.21
C ILE A 290 -10.36 -19.94 -9.16
N VAL A 291 -10.21 -21.27 -9.16
CA VAL A 291 -11.02 -22.17 -9.99
C VAL A 291 -12.50 -22.06 -9.64
N TYR A 292 -12.84 -22.03 -8.35
CA TYR A 292 -14.22 -21.89 -7.89
C TYR A 292 -14.87 -20.59 -8.38
N VAL A 293 -14.22 -19.44 -8.15
CA VAL A 293 -14.72 -18.14 -8.59
C VAL A 293 -14.81 -18.08 -10.11
N THR A 294 -13.80 -18.56 -10.83
CA THR A 294 -13.80 -18.60 -12.30
C THR A 294 -14.97 -19.43 -12.84
N LYS A 295 -15.21 -20.61 -12.23
CA LYS A 295 -16.35 -21.46 -12.58
C LYS A 295 -17.68 -20.74 -12.33
N LYS A 296 -17.83 -20.08 -11.17
CA LYS A 296 -19.03 -19.33 -10.82
C LYS A 296 -19.28 -18.14 -11.74
N MET A 297 -18.24 -17.38 -12.08
CA MET A 297 -18.32 -16.32 -13.07
C MET A 297 -18.78 -16.87 -14.43
N PHE A 298 -18.27 -18.03 -14.85
CA PHE A 298 -18.66 -18.64 -16.11
C PHE A 298 -20.10 -19.17 -16.10
N GLU A 299 -20.53 -19.79 -14.99
CA GLU A 299 -21.93 -20.18 -14.78
C GLU A 299 -22.87 -18.96 -14.84
N ASP A 300 -22.50 -17.86 -14.18
CA ASP A 300 -23.29 -16.62 -14.16
C ASP A 300 -23.38 -15.96 -15.55
N LEU A 301 -22.27 -15.94 -16.29
CA LEU A 301 -22.21 -15.45 -17.67
C LEU A 301 -23.09 -16.29 -18.61
N MET A 302 -23.12 -17.61 -18.41
CA MET A 302 -23.98 -18.53 -19.16
C MET A 302 -25.46 -18.37 -18.82
N ILE A 303 -25.80 -18.12 -17.55
CA ILE A 303 -27.18 -17.86 -17.11
C ILE A 303 -27.67 -16.51 -17.65
N CYS A 304 -26.88 -15.43 -17.55
CA CYS A 304 -27.20 -14.14 -18.15
C CYS A 304 -27.39 -14.25 -19.67
N ARG A 305 -26.58 -15.05 -20.36
CA ARG A 305 -26.73 -15.29 -21.80
C ARG A 305 -28.00 -16.07 -22.12
N ARG A 306 -28.42 -17.00 -21.27
CA ARG A 306 -29.67 -17.76 -21.44
C ARG A 306 -30.90 -16.88 -21.23
N HIS A 307 -30.91 -16.06 -20.19
CA HIS A 307 -31.98 -15.07 -19.94
C HIS A 307 -32.06 -14.04 -21.07
N ALA A 308 -30.91 -13.49 -21.52
CA ALA A 308 -30.88 -12.59 -22.66
C ALA A 308 -31.39 -13.25 -23.96
N SER A 309 -31.11 -14.54 -24.15
CA SER A 309 -31.64 -15.30 -25.31
C SER A 309 -33.12 -15.60 -25.17
N GLU A 310 -33.62 -15.91 -23.98
CA GLU A 310 -35.06 -16.13 -23.71
C GLU A 310 -35.85 -14.81 -23.86
N ASP A 311 -35.31 -13.68 -23.40
CA ASP A 311 -35.91 -12.34 -23.59
C ASP A 311 -35.95 -11.93 -25.05
N ILE A 312 -34.89 -12.20 -25.84
CA ILE A 312 -34.89 -11.96 -27.29
C ILE A 312 -35.91 -12.88 -28.00
N HIS A 313 -36.04 -14.13 -27.56
CA HIS A 313 -37.00 -15.06 -28.14
C HIS A 313 -38.45 -14.67 -27.81
N MET A 314 -38.72 -14.23 -26.59
CA MET A 314 -40.02 -13.73 -26.14
C MET A 314 -40.40 -12.41 -26.81
N ASN A 315 -39.46 -11.48 -26.94
CA ASN A 315 -39.66 -10.23 -27.68
C ASN A 315 -39.80 -10.45 -29.19
N GLY A 316 -39.12 -11.46 -29.75
CA GLY A 316 -39.27 -11.86 -31.15
C GLY A 316 -40.61 -12.54 -31.46
N VAL A 317 -41.15 -13.34 -30.52
CA VAL A 317 -42.48 -13.97 -30.64
C VAL A 317 -43.59 -12.92 -30.50
N THR A 318 -43.49 -11.99 -29.55
CA THR A 318 -44.47 -10.89 -29.39
C THR A 318 -44.47 -9.92 -30.57
N MET A 319 -43.30 -9.63 -31.16
CA MET A 319 -43.25 -8.82 -32.40
C MET A 319 -43.91 -9.53 -33.59
N LYS A 320 -43.69 -10.84 -33.77
CA LYS A 320 -44.35 -11.66 -34.80
C LYS A 320 -45.87 -11.80 -34.58
N GLU A 321 -46.33 -11.94 -33.34
CA GLU A 321 -47.76 -11.92 -33.02
C GLU A 321 -48.38 -10.54 -33.31
N SER A 322 -47.64 -9.45 -33.08
CA SER A 322 -48.11 -8.10 -33.43
C SER A 322 -48.17 -7.89 -34.95
N GLU A 323 -47.17 -8.36 -35.71
CA GLU A 323 -47.17 -8.33 -37.18
C GLU A 323 -48.29 -9.19 -37.76
N ASN A 324 -48.50 -10.42 -37.28
CA ASN A 324 -49.62 -11.27 -37.72
C ASN A 324 -50.99 -10.66 -37.35
N SER A 325 -51.09 -9.93 -36.23
CA SER A 325 -52.33 -9.22 -35.85
C SER A 325 -52.60 -7.99 -36.72
N LEU A 326 -51.54 -7.31 -37.19
CA LEU A 326 -51.62 -6.18 -38.10
C LEU A 326 -51.89 -6.62 -39.55
N GLU A 327 -51.30 -7.73 -40.01
CA GLU A 327 -51.64 -8.34 -41.30
C GLU A 327 -53.09 -8.84 -41.32
N ASN A 328 -53.58 -9.49 -40.26
CA ASN A 328 -54.99 -9.89 -40.17
C ASN A 328 -55.98 -8.71 -40.02
N SER A 329 -55.51 -7.56 -39.52
CA SER A 329 -56.33 -6.33 -39.47
C SER A 329 -56.34 -5.55 -40.79
N LEU A 330 -55.34 -5.76 -41.66
CA LEU A 330 -55.25 -5.14 -42.99
C LEU A 330 -56.07 -5.86 -44.07
N VAL A 331 -56.62 -7.05 -43.79
CA VAL A 331 -57.51 -7.80 -44.71
C VAL A 331 -59.00 -7.44 -44.53
N VAL A 332 -59.34 -6.48 -43.66
CA VAL A 332 -60.73 -6.00 -43.45
C VAL A 332 -60.99 -4.60 -44.05
N PHE A 333 -60.04 -4.04 -44.78
CA PHE A 333 -60.26 -2.85 -45.60
C PHE A 333 -59.81 -3.08 -47.06
N PHE A 334 -60.54 -3.97 -47.75
CA PHE A 334 -60.97 -3.85 -49.14
C PHE A 334 -62.10 -4.85 -49.40
#